data_AF-A0A4P6M5A5-F1
#
_entry.id   AF-A0A4P6M5A5-F1
#
_cell.length_a   1.000
_cell.length_b   1.000
_cell.length_c   1.000
_cell.angle_alpha   90.00
_cell.angle_beta   90.00
_cell.angle_gamma   90.00
#
_symmetry.space_group_name_H-M   'P 1'
#
loop_
_entity.id
_entity.type
_entity.pdbx_description
1 polymer ?
#
loop_
_entity_poly.entity_id
_entity_poly.type
_entity_poly.pdbx_seq_one_letter_code
_entity_poly.pdbx_strand_id
1 'polypeptide(L)'
;MNIRTQIIVAVVVLAAFFYLIGKIRKNKLELKYALSWIIMGVLILLLDIFPGIIAKLAEICGIGIPINMIFFLGFCFLLALTFTLSVLVSGLSQKTKVLTQRIGILEEILRREGNSQTAAEEKELHKEKDVLENDKEC
;
A
#
# COMPACT_ATOMS: atom_id res chain seq x y z
N MET A 1 -28.69 22.64 -15.30
CA MET A 1 -28.40 22.42 -13.87
C MET A 1 -28.29 23.78 -13.18
N ASN A 2 -28.79 23.92 -11.96
CA ASN A 2 -28.69 25.18 -11.20
C ASN A 2 -27.25 25.39 -10.73
N ILE A 3 -26.70 26.60 -10.92
CA ILE A 3 -25.30 26.94 -10.56
C ILE A 3 -24.97 26.59 -9.10
N ARG A 4 -25.99 26.61 -8.23
CA ARG A 4 -25.89 26.27 -6.81
C ARG A 4 -25.46 24.83 -6.55
N THR A 5 -26.02 23.86 -7.28
CA THR A 5 -25.65 22.44 -7.11
C THR A 5 -24.24 22.17 -7.61
N GLN A 6 -23.83 22.86 -8.69
CA GLN A 6 -22.49 22.73 -9.25
C GLN A 6 -21.42 23.28 -8.29
N ILE A 7 -21.68 24.40 -7.62
CA ILE A 7 -20.77 24.97 -6.61
C ILE A 7 -20.63 24.05 -5.40
N ILE A 8 -21.74 23.47 -4.91
CA ILE A 8 -21.71 22.57 -3.76
C ILE A 8 -20.84 21.34 -4.06
N VAL A 9 -21.03 20.72 -5.22
CA VAL A 9 -20.24 19.55 -5.61
C VAL A 9 -18.76 19.92 -5.79
N ALA A 10 -18.47 21.04 -6.46
CA ALA A 10 -17.10 21.53 -6.63
C ALA A 10 -16.38 21.75 -5.29
N VAL A 11 -17.06 22.34 -4.29
CA VAL A 11 -16.50 22.56 -2.96
C VAL A 11 -16.24 21.24 -2.23
N VAL A 12 -17.18 20.29 -2.31
CA VAL A 12 -17.02 18.96 -1.69
C VAL A 12 -15.84 18.21 -2.31
N VAL A 13 -15.69 18.25 -3.64
CA VAL A 13 -14.58 17.61 -4.34
C VAL A 13 -13.24 18.28 -4.00
N LEU A 14 -13.18 19.61 -3.96
CA LEU A 14 -11.99 20.35 -3.53
C LEU A 14 -11.60 20.02 -2.09
N ALA A 15 -12.57 19.94 -1.17
CA ALA A 15 -12.34 19.56 0.21
C ALA A 15 -11.81 18.12 0.33
N ALA A 16 -12.38 17.18 -0.43
CA ALA A 16 -11.90 15.80 -0.50
C ALA A 16 -10.47 15.72 -1.05
N PHE A 17 -10.15 16.52 -2.08
CA PHE A 17 -8.80 16.64 -2.64
C PHE A 17 -7.79 17.16 -1.61
N PHE A 18 -8.14 18.24 -0.89
CA PHE A 18 -7.29 18.81 0.16
C PHE A 18 -7.09 17.84 1.32
N TYR A 19 -8.11 17.08 1.70
CA TYR A 19 -8.00 16.05 2.72
C TYR A 19 -7.07 14.91 2.29
N LEU A 20 -7.18 14.45 1.03
CA LEU A 20 -6.26 13.47 0.43
C LEU A 20 -4.81 13.96 0.49
N ILE A 21 -4.56 15.17 -0.01
CA ILE A 21 -3.23 15.80 -0.04
C ILE A 21 -2.68 16.00 1.38
N GLY A 22 -3.53 16.40 2.32
CA GLY A 22 -3.20 16.54 3.73
C GLY A 22 -2.75 15.20 4.35
N LYS A 23 -3.45 14.11 4.03
CA LYS A 23 -3.06 12.76 4.48
C LYS A 23 -1.79 12.23 3.79
N ILE A 24 -1.57 12.57 2.51
CA ILE A 24 -0.34 12.23 1.78
C ILE A 24 0.88 12.93 2.41
N ARG A 25 0.73 14.19 2.84
CA ARG A 25 1.84 14.98 3.42
C ARG A 25 2.17 14.61 4.87
N LYS A 26 1.24 14.01 5.62
CA LYS A 26 1.36 13.75 7.07
C LYS A 26 1.73 12.30 7.46
N ASN A 27 2.52 11.58 6.64
CA ASN A 27 3.36 10.39 6.99
C ASN A 27 3.01 9.04 6.30
N LYS A 28 4.07 8.36 5.83
CA LYS A 28 4.28 6.89 5.71
C LYS A 28 3.45 6.03 4.74
N LEU A 29 2.71 6.60 3.80
CA LEU A 29 2.11 5.79 2.73
C LEU A 29 3.05 5.79 1.52
N GLU A 30 3.53 4.62 1.09
CA GLU A 30 4.33 4.51 -0.15
C GLU A 30 3.63 5.31 -1.27
N LEU A 31 4.39 6.14 -2.00
CA LEU A 31 3.90 7.01 -3.09
C LEU A 31 2.90 6.30 -4.03
N LYS A 32 3.02 4.97 -4.18
CA LYS A 32 2.10 4.09 -4.93
C LYS A 32 0.64 4.12 -4.46
N TYR A 33 0.36 4.18 -3.15
CA TYR A 33 -1.03 4.18 -2.64
C TYR A 33 -1.73 5.51 -2.87
N ALA A 34 -0.98 6.60 -2.73
CA ALA A 34 -1.45 7.94 -3.03
C ALA A 34 -1.76 8.10 -4.54
N LEU A 35 -0.94 7.51 -5.41
CA LEU A 35 -1.13 7.58 -6.86
C LEU A 35 -2.46 7.00 -7.32
N SER A 36 -2.86 5.83 -6.80
CA SER A 36 -4.13 5.19 -7.16
C SER A 36 -5.35 6.02 -6.72
N TRP A 37 -5.27 6.65 -5.54
CA TRP A 37 -6.30 7.55 -5.02
C TRP A 37 -6.36 8.89 -5.79
N ILE A 38 -5.22 9.43 -6.23
CA ILE A 38 -5.17 10.63 -7.09
C ILE A 38 -5.76 10.33 -8.46
N ILE A 39 -5.40 9.21 -9.09
CA ILE A 39 -5.99 8.77 -10.37
C ILE A 39 -7.52 8.63 -10.22
N MET A 40 -7.97 8.10 -9.09
CA MET A 40 -9.40 8.01 -8.80
C MET A 40 -10.09 9.37 -8.65
N GLY A 41 -9.47 10.28 -7.88
CA GLY A 41 -9.96 11.65 -7.72
C GLY A 41 -10.05 12.37 -9.06
N VAL A 42 -9.06 12.18 -9.94
CA VAL A 42 -9.04 12.75 -11.29
C VAL A 42 -10.15 12.17 -12.18
N LEU A 43 -10.40 10.86 -12.13
CA LEU A 43 -11.49 10.22 -12.86
C LEU A 43 -12.87 10.74 -12.43
N ILE A 44 -13.09 10.84 -11.12
CA ILE A 44 -14.34 11.39 -10.55
C ILE A 44 -14.49 12.87 -10.92
N LEU A 45 -13.41 13.64 -10.86
CA LEU A 45 -13.41 15.05 -11.26
C LEU A 45 -13.73 15.21 -12.75
N LEU A 46 -13.19 14.34 -13.61
CA LEU A 46 -13.49 14.31 -15.05
C LEU A 46 -14.97 14.03 -15.33
N LEU A 47 -15.58 13.09 -14.60
CA LEU A 47 -17.01 12.78 -14.69
C LEU A 47 -17.88 13.95 -14.20
N ASP A 48 -17.46 14.64 -13.15
CA ASP A 48 -18.18 15.77 -12.57
C ASP A 48 -18.14 17.03 -13.45
N ILE A 49 -16.99 17.30 -14.08
CA ILE A 49 -16.79 18.50 -14.91
C ILE A 49 -17.54 18.41 -16.25
N PHE A 50 -17.88 17.20 -16.73
CA PHE A 50 -18.53 16.98 -18.03
C PHE A 50 -19.85 16.18 -17.95
N PRO A 51 -20.92 16.72 -17.34
CA PRO A 51 -22.25 16.09 -17.38
C PRO A 51 -22.82 16.00 -18.81
N GLY A 52 -22.39 16.89 -19.71
CA GLY A 52 -22.79 16.89 -21.11
C GLY A 52 -22.31 15.68 -21.91
N ILE A 53 -21.15 15.11 -21.56
CA ILE A 53 -20.63 13.89 -22.20
C ILE A 53 -21.50 12.69 -21.82
N ILE A 54 -21.91 12.60 -20.55
CA ILE A 54 -22.78 11.53 -20.05
C ILE A 54 -24.16 11.60 -20.71
N ALA A 55 -24.72 12.80 -20.89
CA ALA A 55 -25.98 12.99 -21.60
C ALA A 55 -25.89 12.56 -23.07
N LYS A 56 -24.78 12.86 -23.76
CA LYS A 56 -24.52 12.43 -25.14
C LYS A 56 -24.33 10.92 -25.25
N LEU A 57 -23.63 10.32 -24.28
CA LEU A 57 -23.48 8.87 -24.20
C LEU A 57 -24.81 8.17 -23.93
N ALA A 58 -25.68 8.75 -23.09
CA ALA A 58 -27.01 8.21 -22.82
C ALA A 58 -27.93 8.23 -24.06
N GLU A 59 -27.84 9.28 -24.89
CA GLU A 59 -28.50 9.33 -26.20
C GLU A 59 -28.01 8.20 -27.13
N ILE A 60 -26.69 7.98 -27.21
CA ILE A 60 -26.10 6.95 -28.09
C ILE A 60 -26.44 5.53 -27.61
N CYS A 61 -26.45 5.30 -26.29
CA CYS A 61 -26.81 4.00 -25.71
C CYS A 61 -28.33 3.72 -25.75
N GLY A 62 -29.18 4.68 -26.13
CA GLY A 62 -30.64 4.51 -26.17
C GLY A 62 -31.31 4.43 -24.79
N ILE A 63 -30.64 4.92 -23.75
CA ILE A 63 -31.16 4.87 -22.37
C ILE A 63 -31.94 6.15 -22.11
N GLY A 64 -33.27 6.04 -22.05
CA GLY A 64 -34.18 7.18 -21.91
C GLY A 64 -34.06 7.96 -20.60
N ILE A 65 -33.28 7.49 -19.61
CA ILE A 65 -33.06 8.17 -18.34
C ILE A 65 -31.55 8.34 -18.08
N PRO A 66 -31.03 9.59 -18.08
CA PRO A 66 -29.61 9.88 -17.85
C PRO A 66 -29.05 9.33 -16.54
N ILE A 67 -29.90 9.17 -15.51
CA ILE A 67 -29.50 8.63 -14.20
C ILE A 67 -29.00 7.19 -14.29
N ASN A 68 -29.62 6.36 -15.14
CA ASN A 68 -29.26 4.95 -15.28
C ASN A 68 -27.90 4.79 -15.96
N MET A 69 -27.57 5.70 -16.88
CA MET A 69 -26.26 5.76 -17.52
C MET A 69 -25.15 6.05 -16.49
N ILE A 70 -25.40 6.99 -15.57
CA ILE A 70 -24.47 7.32 -14.48
C ILE A 70 -24.25 6.14 -13.56
N PHE A 71 -25.33 5.43 -13.18
CA PHE A 71 -25.23 4.24 -12.35
C PHE A 71 -24.41 3.12 -13.02
N PHE A 72 -24.69 2.84 -14.29
CA PHE A 72 -23.95 1.82 -15.03
C PHE A 72 -22.45 2.17 -15.12
N LEU A 73 -22.15 3.39 -15.53
CA LEU A 73 -20.77 3.85 -15.67
C LEU A 73 -20.06 3.89 -14.32
N GLY A 74 -20.73 4.34 -13.26
CA GLY A 74 -20.24 4.32 -11.89
C GLY A 74 -19.95 2.90 -11.40
N PHE A 75 -20.78 1.92 -11.76
CA PHE A 75 -20.56 0.52 -11.42
C PHE A 75 -19.34 -0.07 -12.15
N CYS A 76 -19.20 0.20 -13.46
CA CYS A 76 -18.00 -0.15 -14.21
C CYS A 76 -16.74 0.48 -13.61
N PHE A 77 -16.80 1.76 -13.22
CA PHE A 77 -15.70 2.45 -12.55
C PHE A 77 -15.38 1.82 -11.19
N LEU A 78 -16.40 1.46 -10.41
CA LEU A 78 -16.23 0.85 -9.10
C LEU A 78 -15.58 -0.55 -9.22
N LEU A 79 -15.93 -1.32 -10.25
CA LEU A 79 -15.27 -2.60 -10.55
C LEU A 79 -13.81 -2.38 -10.95
N ALA A 80 -13.53 -1.46 -11.85
CA ALA A 80 -12.16 -1.14 -12.24
C ALA A 80 -11.32 -0.66 -11.04
N LEU A 81 -11.94 0.12 -10.15
CA LEU A 81 -11.32 0.60 -8.93
C LEU A 81 -10.97 -0.55 -7.99
N THR A 82 -11.95 -1.37 -7.64
CA THR A 82 -11.77 -2.48 -6.70
C THR A 82 -10.74 -3.48 -7.23
N PHE A 83 -10.75 -3.74 -8.54
CA PHE A 83 -9.72 -4.54 -9.20
C PHE A 83 -8.33 -3.91 -9.06
N THR A 84 -8.19 -2.61 -9.36
CA THR A 84 -6.92 -1.89 -9.22
C THR A 84 -6.41 -1.94 -7.78
N LEU A 85 -7.27 -1.65 -6.80
CA LEU A 85 -6.91 -1.76 -5.38
C LEU A 85 -6.46 -3.17 -5.01
N SER A 86 -7.16 -4.19 -5.49
CA SER A 86 -6.83 -5.60 -5.22
C SER A 86 -5.43 -5.96 -5.73
N VAL A 87 -5.09 -5.56 -6.96
CA VAL A 87 -3.75 -5.78 -7.53
C VAL A 87 -2.66 -5.05 -6.74
N LEU A 88 -2.93 -3.80 -6.31
CA LEU A 88 -1.98 -3.02 -5.50
C LEU A 88 -1.76 -3.63 -4.11
N VAL A 89 -2.83 -4.10 -3.44
CA VAL A 89 -2.76 -4.78 -2.15
C VAL A 89 -2.00 -6.11 -2.28
N SER A 90 -2.25 -6.86 -3.35
CA SER A 90 -1.55 -8.10 -3.64
C SER A 90 -0.04 -7.90 -3.79
N GLY A 91 0.37 -6.84 -4.49
CA GLY A 91 1.79 -6.46 -4.62
C GLY A 91 2.45 -6.07 -3.28
N LEU A 92 1.71 -5.42 -2.38
CA LEU A 92 2.22 -5.08 -1.04
C LEU A 92 2.49 -6.32 -0.20
N SER A 93 1.54 -7.25 -0.22
CA SER A 93 1.60 -8.48 0.57
C SER A 93 2.83 -9.30 0.22
N GLN A 94 3.19 -9.37 -1.07
CA GLN A 94 4.41 -10.04 -1.52
C GLN A 94 5.69 -9.38 -0.99
N LYS A 95 5.77 -8.04 -1.03
CA LYS A 95 6.92 -7.32 -0.47
C LYS A 95 7.08 -7.54 1.02
N THR A 96 5.98 -7.52 1.78
CA THR A 96 5.99 -7.79 3.23
C THR A 96 6.48 -9.20 3.51
N LYS A 97 6.02 -10.21 2.77
CA LYS A 97 6.51 -11.60 2.89
C LYS A 97 8.01 -11.70 2.67
N VAL A 98 8.52 -11.10 1.60
CA VAL A 98 9.96 -11.12 1.29
C VAL A 98 10.76 -10.43 2.40
N LEU A 99 10.28 -9.28 2.91
CA LEU A 99 10.97 -8.55 3.97
C LEU A 99 11.03 -9.37 5.27
N THR A 100 9.93 -10.01 5.66
CA THR A 100 9.88 -10.91 6.81
C THR A 100 10.82 -12.11 6.62
N GLN A 101 10.87 -12.70 5.42
CA GLN A 101 11.81 -13.79 5.12
C GLN A 101 13.27 -13.33 5.24
N ARG A 102 13.60 -12.12 4.75
CA ARG A 102 14.96 -11.58 4.90
C ARG A 102 15.34 -11.34 6.35
N ILE A 103 14.40 -10.84 7.17
CA ILE A 103 14.62 -10.64 8.61
C ILE A 103 14.87 -11.99 9.29
N GLY A 104 14.05 -13.02 9.00
CA GLY A 104 14.22 -14.35 9.59
C GLY A 104 15.55 -15.02 9.23
N ILE A 105 16.02 -14.89 7.99
CA ILE A 105 17.35 -15.40 7.59
C ILE A 105 18.46 -14.64 8.32
N LEU A 106 18.34 -13.31 8.43
CA LEU A 106 19.35 -12.48 9.09
C LEU A 106 19.47 -12.81 10.58
N GLU A 107 18.33 -13.02 11.25
CA GLU A 107 18.28 -13.42 12.67
C GLU A 107 18.93 -14.78 12.91
N GLU A 108 18.73 -15.74 12.01
CA GLU A 108 19.37 -17.06 12.10
C GLU A 108 20.89 -17.00 11.88
N ILE A 109 21.38 -16.16 10.96
CA ILE A 109 22.83 -15.96 10.75
C ILE A 109 23.47 -15.37 12.01
N LEU A 110 22.87 -14.32 12.58
CA LEU A 110 23.34 -13.71 13.83
C LEU A 110 23.36 -14.72 14.99
N ARG A 111 22.31 -15.55 15.10
CA ARG A 111 22.24 -16.60 16.12
C ARG A 111 23.36 -17.64 15.98
N ARG A 112 23.70 -18.02 14.74
CA ARG A 112 24.81 -18.96 14.46
C ARG A 112 26.17 -18.36 14.75
N GLU A 113 26.38 -17.09 14.43
CA GLU A 113 27.63 -16.39 14.77
C GLU A 113 27.81 -16.30 16.29
N GLY A 114 26.76 -15.94 17.02
CA GLY A 114 26.77 -15.95 18.49
C GLY A 114 27.11 -17.32 19.07
N ASN A 115 26.44 -18.39 18.63
CA ASN A 115 26.73 -19.74 19.11
C ASN A 115 28.14 -20.22 18.76
N SER A 116 28.68 -19.82 17.61
CA SER A 116 30.06 -20.15 17.20
C SER A 116 31.10 -19.49 18.11
N GLN A 117 30.84 -18.26 18.56
CA GLN A 117 31.70 -17.54 19.49
C GLN A 117 31.67 -18.19 20.88
N THR A 118 30.48 -18.53 21.38
CA THR A 118 30.35 -19.22 22.69
C THR A 118 31.03 -20.59 22.67
N ALA A 119 30.92 -21.34 21.57
CA ALA A 119 31.59 -22.64 21.44
C ALA A 119 33.13 -22.54 21.29
N ALA A 120 33.64 -21.41 20.78
CA ALA A 120 35.07 -21.15 20.74
C ALA A 120 35.61 -20.79 22.14
N GLU A 121 34.91 -19.92 22.86
CA GLU A 121 35.26 -19.55 24.25
C GLU A 121 35.22 -20.75 25.19
N GLU A 122 34.20 -21.64 25.10
CA GLU A 122 34.15 -22.85 25.92
C GLU A 122 35.32 -23.80 25.66
N LYS A 123 35.76 -23.92 24.40
CA LYS A 123 36.91 -24.75 24.05
C LYS A 123 38.23 -24.18 24.58
N GLU A 124 38.40 -22.85 24.54
CA GLU A 124 39.59 -22.22 25.12
C GLU A 124 39.60 -22.36 26.65
N LEU A 125 38.46 -22.18 27.31
CA LEU A 125 38.33 -22.36 28.76
C LEU A 125 38.58 -23.81 29.18
N HIS A 126 38.09 -24.80 28.43
CA HIS A 126 38.35 -26.21 28.71
C HIS A 126 39.83 -26.55 28.54
N LYS A 127 40.47 -26.04 27.48
CA LYS A 127 41.89 -26.23 27.21
C LYS A 127 42.76 -25.59 28.30
N GLU A 128 42.39 -24.43 28.81
CA GLU A 128 43.08 -23.77 29.93
C GLU A 128 42.95 -24.56 31.24
N LYS A 129 41.77 -25.14 31.51
CA LYS A 129 41.57 -26.04 32.65
C LYS A 129 42.39 -27.32 32.55
N ASP A 130 42.42 -27.96 31.38
CA ASP A 130 43.21 -29.18 31.16
C ASP A 130 44.71 -28.93 31.36
N VAL A 131 45.21 -27.76 30.96
CA VAL A 131 46.61 -27.36 31.21
C VAL A 131 46.87 -27.16 32.71
N LEU A 132 45.96 -26.47 33.42
CA LEU A 132 46.07 -26.24 34.88
C LEU A 132 45.94 -27.52 35.72
N GLU A 133 45.24 -28.54 35.23
CA GLU A 133 45.07 -29.82 35.91
C GLU A 133 46.31 -30.70 35.75
N ASN A 134 46.92 -30.72 34.55
CA ASN A 134 48.15 -31.45 34.26
C ASN A 134 49.37 -30.87 35.00
N ASP A 135 49.40 -29.56 35.25
CA ASP A 135 50.45 -28.89 36.04
C ASP A 135 50.36 -29.19 37.55
N LYS A 136 49.22 -29.70 38.04
CA LYS A 136 49.05 -30.08 39.46
C LYS A 136 49.45 -31.52 39.77
N GLU A 137 49.60 -32.36 38.75
CA GLU A 137 50.03 -33.76 38.91
C GLU A 137 51.56 -33.95 38.85
N CYS A 138 52.31 -32.88 38.56
CA CYS A 138 53.79 -32.86 38.55
C CYS A 138 54.36 -32.26 39.85
#